data_AF-A0A1I4SLZ4-F1
#
_entry.id   AF-A0A1I4SLZ4-F1
#
_cell.length_a   1.000
_cell.length_b   1.000
_cell.length_c   1.000
_cell.angle_alpha   90.00
_cell.angle_beta   90.00
_cell.angle_gamma   90.00
#
_symmetry.space_group_name_H-M   'P 1'
#
loop_
_entity.id
_entity.type
_entity.pdbx_description
1 polymer ?
#
loop_
_entity_poly.entity_id
_entity_poly.type
_entity_poly.pdbx_seq_one_letter_code
_entity_poly.pdbx_strand_id
1 'polypeptide(L)' 'MEAIRQFIDVKDNAIQVSLPEGFTARRVEVIILPSEVAVEDELPQWQKEILDARLDDYYKNPTDVMDFDKMIEAIEKRLL' A
#
# COMPACT_ATOMS: atom_id res chain seq x y z
N MET A 1 17.68 -3.54 2.37
CA MET A 1 17.92 -2.18 1.86
C MET A 1 16.68 -1.38 2.21
N GLU A 2 16.83 -0.28 2.93
CA GLU A 2 15.70 0.60 3.28
C GLU A 2 15.38 1.50 2.08
N ALA A 3 14.12 1.55 1.69
CA ALA A 3 13.66 2.43 0.62
C ALA A 3 13.53 3.87 1.15
N ILE A 4 14.04 4.85 0.41
CA ILE A 4 13.93 6.26 0.75
C ILE A 4 12.75 6.84 -0.03
N ARG A 5 11.72 7.32 0.68
CA ARG A 5 10.57 8.05 0.10
C ARG A 5 10.73 9.55 0.40
N GLN A 6 10.80 10.38 -0.64
CA GLN A 6 10.80 11.84 -0.54
C GLN A 6 9.69 12.42 -1.42
N PHE A 7 9.02 13.45 -0.92
CA PHE A 7 8.10 14.28 -1.70
C PHE A 7 8.88 15.49 -2.23
N ILE A 8 8.85 15.69 -3.55
CA ILE A 8 9.64 16.73 -4.23
C ILE A 8 8.68 17.58 -5.05
N ASP A 9 8.75 18.90 -4.86
CA ASP A 9 7.99 19.86 -5.67
C ASP A 9 8.58 19.97 -7.07
N VAL A 10 7.71 20.05 -8.07
CA VAL A 10 8.11 20.30 -9.45
C VAL A 10 8.27 21.81 -9.66
N LYS A 11 9.45 22.24 -10.11
CA LYS A 11 9.74 23.64 -10.49
C LYS A 11 10.31 23.69 -11.89
N ASP A 12 9.76 24.54 -12.75
CA ASP A 12 10.18 24.70 -14.14
C ASP A 12 10.28 23.37 -14.93
N ASN A 13 9.35 22.44 -14.65
CA ASN A 13 9.33 21.09 -15.21
C ASN A 13 10.59 20.25 -14.90
N ALA A 14 11.24 20.54 -13.77
CA ALA A 14 12.41 19.82 -13.27
C ALA A 14 12.20 19.39 -11.81
N ILE A 15 12.87 18.31 -11.44
CA ILE A 15 13.00 17.82 -10.06
C ILE A 15 14.49 17.64 -9.73
N GLN A 16 14.86 17.93 -8.49
CA GLN A 16 16.22 17.71 -8.00
C GLN A 16 16.20 16.63 -6.91
N VAL A 17 16.90 15.53 -7.17
CA VAL A 17 17.04 14.40 -6.23
C VAL A 17 18.46 14.41 -5.67
N SER A 18 18.59 14.55 -4.35
CA SER A 18 19.87 14.47 -3.64
C SER A 18 19.97 13.15 -2.90
N LEU A 19 21.05 12.41 -3.16
CA LEU A 19 21.33 11.16 -2.44
C LEU A 19 21.93 11.49 -1.06
N PRO A 20 21.58 10.73 0.00
CA PRO A 20 22.14 10.96 1.32
C PRO A 20 23.64 10.60 1.36
N GLU A 21 24.33 11.17 2.34
CA GLU A 21 25.72 10.84 2.62
C GLU A 21 25.88 9.33 2.88
N GLY A 22 26.87 8.71 2.25
CA GLY A 22 27.12 7.27 2.39
C GLY A 22 26.26 6.36 1.51
N PHE A 23 25.46 6.89 0.57
CA PHE A 23 24.76 6.05 -0.42
C PHE A 23 25.75 5.38 -1.39
N THR A 24 25.84 4.05 -1.35
CA THR A 24 26.85 3.26 -2.09
C THR A 24 26.32 2.45 -3.28
N ALA A 25 25.02 2.53 -3.58
CA ALA A 25 24.44 1.75 -4.67
C ALA A 25 24.88 2.27 -6.04
N ARG A 26 25.07 1.34 -7.00
CA ARG A 26 25.57 1.65 -8.35
C ARG A 26 24.47 2.08 -9.34
N ARG A 27 23.20 1.87 -8.99
CA ARG A 27 22.04 2.20 -9.82
C ARG A 27 20.90 2.68 -8.94
N VAL A 28 20.20 3.69 -9.42
CA VAL A 28 18.94 4.20 -8.86
C VAL A 28 17.89 4.13 -9.96
N GLU A 29 16.68 3.74 -9.61
CA GLU A 29 15.51 3.77 -10.47
C GLU A 29 14.60 4.91 -9.99
N VAL A 30 14.13 5.75 -10.90
CA VAL A 30 13.22 6.87 -10.60
C VAL A 30 11.96 6.68 -11.42
N ILE A 31 10.82 6.62 -10.75
CA ILE A 31 9.50 6.55 -11.36
C ILE A 31 8.80 7.90 -11.10
N ILE A 32 8.48 8.63 -12.16
CA ILE A 32 7.81 9.94 -12.08
C ILE A 32 6.34 9.73 -12.42
N LEU A 33 5.46 10.00 -11.46
CA LEU A 33 4.01 9.94 -11.62
C LEU A 33 3.41 11.29 -11.21
N PRO A 34 2.41 11.82 -11.94
CA PRO A 34 1.69 13.02 -11.52
C PRO A 34 0.99 12.77 -10.18
N SER A 35 1.26 13.60 -9.17
CA SER A 35 0.66 13.49 -7.84
C SER A 35 -0.83 13.85 -7.80
N GLU A 36 -1.32 14.58 -8.82
CA GLU A 36 -2.74 14.91 -8.99
C GLU A 36 -3.59 13.67 -9.30
N VAL A 37 -2.98 12.61 -9.80
CA VAL A 37 -3.62 11.30 -9.77
C VAL A 37 -3.33 10.76 -8.38
N ALA A 38 -4.27 11.00 -7.46
CA ALA A 38 -4.38 10.28 -6.21
C ALA A 38 -4.57 8.78 -6.50
N VAL A 39 -3.50 8.09 -6.93
CA VAL A 39 -3.39 6.62 -6.90
C VAL A 39 -3.01 6.16 -5.48
N GLU A 40 -2.99 7.06 -4.49
CA GLU A 40 -2.78 6.67 -3.10
C GLU A 40 -3.98 5.88 -2.54
N ASP A 41 -5.17 5.99 -3.15
CA ASP A 41 -6.40 5.32 -2.66
C ASP A 41 -7.05 4.34 -3.65
N GLU A 42 -6.55 4.21 -4.88
CA GLU A 42 -7.10 3.23 -5.82
C GLU A 42 -6.46 1.86 -5.63
N LEU A 43 -7.16 1.00 -4.89
CA LEU A 43 -6.86 -0.42 -4.81
C LEU A 43 -6.68 -1.01 -6.23
N PRO A 44 -5.59 -1.74 -6.51
CA PRO A 44 -5.46 -2.55 -7.71
C PRO A 44 -6.71 -3.37 -7.98
N GLN A 45 -7.05 -3.58 -9.26
CA GLN A 45 -8.28 -4.26 -9.67
C GLN A 45 -8.46 -5.63 -9.00
N TRP A 46 -7.38 -6.42 -8.85
CA TRP A 46 -7.43 -7.71 -8.16
C TRP A 46 -7.81 -7.60 -6.67
N GLN A 47 -7.45 -6.50 -6.00
CA GLN A 47 -7.85 -6.25 -4.62
C GLN A 47 -9.33 -5.86 -4.54
N LYS A 48 -9.81 -5.04 -5.48
CA LYS A 48 -11.23 -4.69 -5.62
C LYS A 48 -12.07 -5.96 -5.82
N GLU A 49 -11.64 -6.86 -6.70
CA GLU A 49 -12.32 -8.14 -6.97
C GLU A 49 -12.41 -9.05 -5.73
N ILE A 50 -11.37 -9.11 -4.90
CA ILE A 50 -11.39 -9.88 -3.64
C ILE A 50 -12.40 -9.28 -2.65
N LEU A 51 -12.42 -7.94 -2.53
CA LEU A 51 -13.35 -7.25 -1.64
C LEU A 51 -14.80 -7.44 -2.09
N ASP A 52 -15.07 -7.32 -3.39
CA ASP A 52 -16.39 -7.53 -3.96
C ASP A 52 -16.89 -8.95 -3.69
N ALA A 53 -16.05 -9.97 -3.91
CA ALA A 53 -16.42 -11.37 -3.63
C ALA A 53 -16.73 -11.59 -2.13
N ARG A 54 -15.92 -11.02 -1.23
CA ARG A 54 -16.13 -11.10 0.21
C ARG A 54 -17.42 -10.42 0.66
N LEU A 55 -17.73 -9.25 0.09
CA LEU A 55 -18.96 -8.51 0.38
C LEU A 55 -20.18 -9.28 -0.12
N ASP A 56 -20.11 -9.84 -1.33
CA ASP A 56 -21.15 -10.68 -1.90
C ASP A 56 -21.48 -11.89 -1.02
N ASP A 57 -20.44 -12.58 -0.52
CA ASP A 57 -20.59 -13.72 0.37
C ASP A 57 -21.19 -13.30 1.72
N TYR A 58 -20.75 -12.16 2.28
CA TYR A 58 -21.34 -11.58 3.50
C TYR A 58 -22.82 -11.25 3.33
N TYR A 59 -23.22 -10.61 2.23
CA TYR A 59 -24.62 -10.27 1.99
C TYR A 59 -25.52 -11.50 1.80
N LYS A 60 -24.97 -12.59 1.25
CA LYS A 60 -25.69 -13.86 1.07
C LYS A 60 -25.79 -14.66 2.38
N ASN A 61 -24.79 -14.57 3.26
CA ASN A 61 -24.77 -15.25 4.56
C ASN A 61 -24.11 -14.39 5.64
N PRO A 62 -24.82 -13.41 6.24
CA PRO A 62 -24.25 -12.46 7.19
C PRO A 62 -23.77 -13.09 8.50
N THR A 63 -24.20 -14.32 8.77
CA THR A 63 -23.79 -15.12 9.93
C THR A 63 -22.53 -15.97 9.68
N ASP A 64 -22.04 -16.05 8.44
CA ASP A 64 -20.85 -16.83 8.05
C ASP A 64 -19.52 -16.09 8.29
N VAL A 65 -19.57 -14.80 8.62
CA VAL A 65 -18.38 -14.01 9.05
C VAL A 65 -17.93 -14.36 10.47
N MET A 66 -18.36 -15.50 11.01
CA MET A 66 -17.73 -16.14 12.15
C MET A 66 -16.29 -16.51 11.78
N ASP A 67 -15.39 -15.55 11.89
CA ASP A 67 -14.05 -15.74 12.44
C ASP A 67 -13.22 -14.45 12.47
N PHE A 68 -13.77 -13.25 12.27
CA PHE A 68 -12.95 -12.06 12.53
C PHE A 68 -12.57 -11.98 14.01
N ASP A 69 -13.54 -12.14 14.90
CA ASP A 69 -13.29 -12.16 16.35
C ASP A 69 -12.37 -13.33 16.75
N LYS A 70 -12.55 -14.52 16.17
CA LYS A 70 -11.66 -15.67 16.43
C LYS A 70 -10.26 -15.48 15.84
N MET A 71 -10.14 -14.81 14.69
CA MET A 71 -8.86 -14.47 14.08
C MET A 71 -8.11 -13.46 14.96
N ILE A 72 -8.79 -12.43 15.46
CA ILE A 72 -8.22 -11.46 16.41
C ILE A 72 -7.80 -12.17 17.69
N GLU A 73 -8.64 -13.03 18.28
CA GLU A 73 -8.29 -13.82 19.47
C GLU A 73 -7.08 -14.73 19.22
N ALA A 74 -6.97 -15.34 18.04
CA ALA A 74 -5.83 -16.16 17.65
C ALA A 74 -4.53 -15.35 17.48
N ILE A 75 -4.63 -14.12 16.97
CA ILE A 75 -3.48 -13.19 16.85
C ILE A 75 -3.03 -12.77 18.25
N GLU A 76 -3.95 -12.39 19.14
CA GLU A 76 -3.65 -11.98 20.51
C GLU A 76 -2.96 -13.10 21.30
N LYS A 77 -3.47 -14.34 21.22
CA LYS A 77 -2.84 -15.51 21.85
C LYS A 77 -1.46 -15.85 21.31
N ARG A 78 -1.11 -15.43 20.08
CA ARG A 78 0.19 -15.69 19.47
C ARG A 78 1.25 -14.64 19.83
N LEU A 79 0.81 -13.47 20.31
CA LEU A 79 1.65 -12.34 20.68
C LEU A 79 1.91 -12.26 22.20
N LEU A 80 1.23 -13.07 23.00
CA LEU A 80 1.42 -13.28 24.44
C LEU A 80 2.16 -14.60 24.72
#